data_AF-A0A968AAJ3-F1
#
_entry.id   AF-A0A968AAJ3-F1
#
_cell.length_a   1.000
_cell.length_b   1.000
_cell.length_c   1.000
_cell.angle_alpha   90.00
_cell.angle_beta   90.00
_cell.angle_gamma   90.00
#
_symmetry.space_group_name_H-M   'P 1'
#
loop_
_entity.id
_entity.type
_entity.pdbx_description
1 polymer ?
#
loop_
_entity_poly.entity_id
_entity_poly.type
_entity_poly.pdbx_seq_one_letter_code
_entity_poly.pdbx_strand_id
1 'polypeptide(L)'
;MVEGALHYFDGKRYRLFAWAVMPNHVHVLIEIFEGFPLHFVVQSWKSFTATEANALLNRTGTFWYREYFDRFIRDERHFNNAV
;
A
#
# COMPACT_ATOMS: atom_id res chain seq x y z
N MET A 1 11.64 -4.46 1.74
CA MET A 1 11.08 -3.42 2.64
C MET A 1 9.62 -3.13 2.33
N VAL A 2 9.28 -2.49 1.20
CA VAL A 2 7.89 -2.15 0.84
C VAL A 2 7.02 -3.40 0.66
N GLU A 3 7.47 -4.36 -0.15
CA GLU A 3 6.81 -5.67 -0.33
C GLU A 3 6.49 -6.35 1.01
N GLY A 4 7.48 -6.41 1.92
CA GLY A 4 7.29 -6.98 3.25
C GLY A 4 6.18 -6.27 4.05
N ALA A 5 6.06 -4.95 3.94
CA ALA A 5 4.98 -4.19 4.58
C ALA A 5 3.60 -4.52 3.98
N LEU A 6 3.52 -4.79 2.67
CA LEU A 6 2.29 -5.23 2.00
C LEU A 6 1.87 -6.64 2.44
N HIS A 7 2.82 -7.56 2.60
CA HIS A 7 2.51 -8.92 3.05
C HIS A 7 2.20 -9.05 4.55
N TYR A 8 2.73 -8.16 5.40
CA TYR A 8 2.67 -8.31 6.86
C TYR A 8 1.24 -8.44 7.44
N PHE A 9 0.28 -7.72 6.86
CA PHE A 9 -1.13 -7.73 7.28
C PHE A 9 -2.07 -8.40 6.28
N ASP A 10 -1.53 -9.06 5.26
CA ASP A 10 -2.34 -9.85 4.34
C ASP A 10 -3.08 -10.97 5.10
N GLY A 11 -4.37 -11.13 4.79
CA GLY A 11 -5.29 -12.02 5.51
C GLY A 11 -5.69 -11.55 6.91
N LYS A 12 -5.26 -10.36 7.36
CA LYS A 12 -5.60 -9.79 8.69
C LYS A 12 -6.35 -8.46 8.61
N ARG A 13 -5.82 -7.50 7.86
CA ARG A 13 -6.43 -6.16 7.70
C ARG A 13 -7.03 -5.95 6.31
N TYR A 14 -6.52 -6.70 5.35
CA TYR A 14 -6.93 -6.71 3.96
C TYR A 14 -6.48 -8.04 3.34
N ARG A 15 -7.05 -8.36 2.19
CA ARG A 15 -6.52 -9.37 1.28
C ARG A 15 -5.73 -8.69 0.18
N LEU A 16 -4.50 -9.15 -0.06
CA LEU A 16 -3.61 -8.66 -1.11
C LEU A 16 -3.77 -9.48 -2.39
N PHE A 17 -4.19 -8.85 -3.49
CA PHE A 17 -4.35 -9.54 -4.78
C PHE A 17 -3.15 -9.37 -5.69
N ALA A 18 -2.69 -8.13 -5.87
CA ALA A 18 -1.58 -7.79 -6.74
C ALA A 18 -0.85 -6.55 -6.22
N TRP A 19 0.43 -6.43 -6.55
CA TRP A 19 1.23 -5.26 -6.24
C TRP A 19 2.41 -5.11 -7.20
N ALA A 20 2.89 -3.89 -7.37
CA ALA A 20 4.10 -3.59 -8.11
C ALA A 20 4.85 -2.44 -7.44
N VAL A 21 6.14 -2.66 -7.14
CA VAL A 21 7.04 -1.61 -6.63
C VAL A 21 7.84 -1.07 -7.80
N MET A 22 7.57 0.18 -8.17
CA MET A 22 8.29 0.92 -9.21
C MET A 22 9.33 1.85 -8.55
N PRO A 23 10.32 2.36 -9.31
CA PRO A 23 11.35 3.23 -8.75
C PRO A 23 10.83 4.50 -8.07
N ASN A 24 9.63 4.97 -8.44
CA ASN A 24 9.05 6.23 -7.96
C ASN A 24 7.65 6.10 -7.33
N HIS A 25 6.97 4.96 -7.43
CA HIS A 25 5.64 4.74 -6.85
C HIS A 25 5.33 3.25 -6.65
N VAL A 26 4.20 2.95 -6.02
CA VAL A 26 3.73 1.59 -5.75
C VAL A 26 2.28 1.47 -6.20
N HIS A 27 1.96 0.42 -6.95
CA HIS A 27 0.59 0.02 -7.23
C HIS A 27 0.20 -1.16 -6.35
N VAL A 28 -1.03 -1.15 -5.82
CA VAL A 28 -1.53 -2.20 -4.94
C VAL A 28 -3.02 -2.43 -5.23
N LEU A 29 -3.41 -3.69 -5.37
CA LEU A 29 -4.79 -4.14 -5.47
C LEU A 29 -5.13 -4.98 -4.23
N ILE A 30 -6.11 -4.52 -3.45
CA ILE A 30 -6.52 -5.13 -2.19
C ILE A 30 -8.04 -5.17 -2.04
N GLU A 31 -8.51 -6.10 -1.23
CA GLU A 31 -9.84 -6.07 -0.62
C GLU A 31 -9.66 -5.69 0.86
N ILE A 32 -10.33 -4.61 1.28
CA ILE A 32 -10.29 -4.12 2.66
C ILE A 32 -11.24 -4.95 3.53
N PHE A 33 -10.80 -5.37 4.71
CA PHE A 33 -11.66 -6.03 5.68
C PHE A 33 -12.38 -5.03 6.58
N GLU A 34 -13.52 -5.45 7.13
CA GLU A 34 -14.31 -4.65 8.06
C GLU A 34 -13.47 -4.18 9.26
N GLY A 35 -13.66 -2.93 9.67
CA GLY A 35 -12.90 -2.30 10.76
C GLY A 35 -11.53 -1.71 10.37
N PHE A 36 -11.05 -1.92 9.13
CA PHE A 36 -9.77 -1.41 8.65
C PHE A 36 -9.94 -0.45 7.47
N PRO A 37 -10.43 0.79 7.67
CA PRO A 37 -10.68 1.71 6.56
C PRO A 37 -9.40 1.97 5.74
N LEU A 38 -9.54 2.18 4.42
CA LEU A 38 -8.41 2.27 3.48
C LEU A 38 -7.32 3.25 3.93
N HIS A 39 -7.71 4.45 4.39
CA HIS A 39 -6.75 5.47 4.83
C HIS A 39 -5.86 4.99 5.98
N PHE A 40 -6.39 4.15 6.88
CA PHE A 40 -5.61 3.57 7.99
C PHE A 40 -4.59 2.56 7.48
N VAL A 41 -4.98 1.70 6.53
CA VAL A 41 -4.08 0.73 5.89
C VAL A 41 -2.95 1.45 5.16
N VAL A 42 -3.27 2.43 4.31
CA VAL A 42 -2.29 3.19 3.52
C VAL A 42 -1.36 3.99 4.43
N GLN A 43 -1.89 4.64 5.48
CA GLN A 43 -1.08 5.34 6.47
C GLN A 43 -0.09 4.40 7.16
N SER A 44 -0.54 3.21 7.56
CA SER A 44 0.31 2.20 8.21
C SER A 44 1.49 1.80 7.31
N TRP A 45 1.24 1.54 6.02
CA TRP A 45 2.30 1.22 5.07
C TRP A 45 3.27 2.38 4.88
N LYS A 46 2.75 3.58 4.62
CA LYS A 46 3.56 4.78 4.36
C LYS A 46 4.43 5.14 5.57
N SER A 47 3.89 5.06 6.78
CA SER A 47 4.63 5.39 8.00
C SER A 47 5.78 4.41 8.24
N PHE A 48 5.50 3.10 8.22
CA PHE A 48 6.54 2.09 8.44
C PHE A 48 7.64 2.18 7.39
N THR A 49 7.26 2.17 6.11
CA THR A 49 8.23 2.17 5.01
C THR A 49 8.99 3.49 4.87
N ALA A 50 8.40 4.64 5.23
CA ALA A 50 9.12 5.91 5.23
C ALA A 50 10.23 5.94 6.30
N THR A 51 9.95 5.43 7.50
CA THR A 51 10.95 5.34 8.58
C THR A 51 12.12 4.46 8.15
N GLU A 52 11.84 3.26 7.66
CA GLU A 52 12.86 2.31 7.20
C GLU A 52 13.67 2.88 6.03
N ALA A 53 13.00 3.49 5.03
CA ALA A 53 13.67 4.06 3.87
C ALA A 53 14.59 5.22 4.24
N ASN A 54 14.13 6.11 5.11
CA ASN A 54 14.92 7.25 5.58
C ASN A 54 16.15 6.78 6.34
N ALA A 55 16.01 5.78 7.23
CA ALA A 55 17.13 5.19 7.95
C ALA A 55 18.17 4.57 7.00
N LEU A 56 17.71 3.77 6.02
CA LEU A 56 18.56 3.13 5.02
C LEU A 56 19.32 4.15 4.15
N LEU A 57 18.68 5.27 3.84
CA LEU A 57 19.25 6.34 3.01
C LEU A 57 20.00 7.41 3.83
N ASN A 58 20.11 7.25 5.15
CA ASN A 58 20.68 8.22 6.08
C ASN A 58 20.13 9.65 5.90
N ARG A 59 18.81 9.74 5.72
CA ARG A 59 18.09 11.01 5.55
C ARG A 59 16.96 11.15 6.55
N THR A 60 16.40 12.35 6.66
CA THR A 60 15.22 12.62 7.49
C THR A 60 14.13 13.31 6.67
N GLY A 61 12.93 13.41 7.26
CA GLY A 61 11.79 14.10 6.66
C GLY A 61 10.88 13.19 5.81
N THR A 62 10.10 13.82 4.94
CA THR A 62 9.07 13.13 4.14
C THR A 62 9.70 12.23 3.08
N PHE A 63 9.26 10.96 3.05
CA PHE A 63 9.66 10.00 2.02
C PHE A 63 8.58 9.84 0.94
N TRP A 64 7.33 9.58 1.35
CA TRP A 64 6.21 9.44 0.44
C TRP A 64 5.50 10.77 0.19
N TYR A 65 4.92 10.92 -1.01
CA TYR A 65 3.96 12.00 -1.27
C TYR A 65 2.81 11.95 -0.26
N ARG A 66 2.26 13.11 0.15
CA ARG A 66 1.25 13.17 1.22
C ARG A 66 -0.02 12.40 0.86
N GLU A 67 -0.54 12.65 -0.33
CA GLU A 67 -1.75 12.00 -0.83
C GLU A 67 -1.46 10.61 -1.39
N TYR A 68 -2.51 9.81 -1.55
CA TYR A 68 -2.49 8.58 -2.34
C TYR A 68 -3.62 8.65 -3.36
N PHE A 69 -3.51 7.87 -4.43
CA PHE A 69 -4.58 7.70 -5.40
C PHE A 69 -5.27 6.37 -5.13
N ASP A 70 -6.60 6.37 -5.06
CA ASP A 70 -7.41 5.17 -4.98
C ASP A 70 -8.55 5.17 -6.00
N ARG A 71 -8.97 3.97 -6.38
CA ARG A 71 -10.12 3.73 -7.24
C ARG A 71 -10.84 2.48 -6.74
N PHE A 72 -12.11 2.62 -6.40
CA PHE A 72 -12.94 1.48 -6.00
C PHE A 72 -13.25 0.57 -7.20
N ILE A 73 -12.99 -0.73 -7.05
CA ILE A 73 -13.33 -1.77 -8.02
C ILE A 73 -14.83 -2.03 -7.94
N ARG A 74 -15.53 -1.94 -9.09
CA ARG A 74 -17.00 -1.91 -9.13
C ARG A 74 -17.62 -3.25 -9.50
N ASP A 75 -16.88 -4.06 -10.23
CA ASP A 75 -17.31 -5.34 -10.78
C ASP A 75 -16.10 -6.21 -11.12
N GLU A 76 -16.37 -7.47 -11.46
CA GLU A 76 -15.35 -8.46 -11.82
C GLU A 76 -14.57 -8.08 -13.07
N ARG A 77 -15.20 -7.40 -14.05
CA ARG A 77 -14.50 -6.95 -15.26
C ARG A 77 -13.47 -5.87 -14.93
N HIS A 78 -13.82 -4.92 -14.06
CA HIS A 78 -12.90 -3.90 -13.57
C HIS A 78 -11.78 -4.55 -12.75
N PHE A 79 -12.08 -5.55 -11.92
CA PHE A 79 -11.07 -6.32 -11.20
C PHE A 79 -10.07 -6.96 -12.15
N ASN A 80 -10.54 -7.72 -13.14
CA ASN A 80 -9.68 -8.43 -14.10
C ASN A 80 -8.82 -7.50 -14.98
N ASN A 81 -9.25 -6.25 -15.19
CA ASN A 81 -8.46 -5.25 -15.91
C ASN A 81 -7.44 -4.51 -15.03
N ALA A 82 -7.51 -4.70 -13.70
CA ALA A 82 -6.64 -4.06 -12.72
C ALA A 82 -5.57 -5.02 -12.17
N VAL A 83 -5.67 -6.32 -12.47
CA VAL A 83 -4.67 -7.36 -12.17
C VAL A 83 -3.58 -7.36 -13.24
#